data_AF-A0A1D7QWZ8-F1
#
_entry.id   AF-A0A1D7QWZ8-F1
#
_cell.length_a   1.000
_cell.length_b   1.000
_cell.length_c   1.000
_cell.angle_alpha   90.00
_cell.angle_beta   90.00
_cell.angle_gamma   90.00
#
_symmetry.space_group_name_H-M   'P 1'
#
loop_
_entity.id
_entity.type
_entity.pdbx_description
1 polymer ?
#
loop_
_entity_poly.entity_id
_entity_poly.type
_entity_poly.pdbx_seq_one_letter_code
_entity_poly.pdbx_strand_id
1 'polypeptide(L)'
;MKLNIEELKKLAKGQHSTGNIHDILPFRANDKGIKVNGDFKNILGEFSRLIKSSALENETAPLLSKEDTGEYFTEEVTIGEKISKQVTVDDESSRDDLRRLIEIILSDRKENNIIRPIHPHVFLYYPLSDNKNQKDYEKKVAQFAKDILGYNNDKLSKVFDKSEEDDLLIKLILDHLENLKNSSKGNKYQALNSNVITMFQQDFIFISRHREFFLDHVELLFQYYLFFYVSQLALNFHRFDKGDHNTIFPLYYGLDWETLSKRRPSISDSLSYKNLRDIYKSTFVHIHCQSQLSHLLKNEIDVKEKRFQTYKDLMELLDEEEERREFLQSLNEWLQKYCEIRGDVTYEGPVETIQQAIEKLFHYMRTSMSTSVCENYGKSLENIMHGQFLKFRGSLGYSLNITQEFLILVTALATQGKTKITLKEYFKELENRGVQFDQYSKEKIIDLLDSINIIEKKSDSGDAQYVKSIL
;
A
#
# COMPACT_ATOMS: atom_id res chain seq x y z
N MET A 1 14.91 24.90 20.40
CA MET A 1 14.12 24.66 19.16
C MET A 1 12.65 24.97 19.46
N LYS A 2 11.94 25.76 18.62
CA LYS A 2 10.58 26.27 18.92
C LYS A 2 9.61 26.07 17.77
N LEU A 3 8.31 25.99 18.07
CA LEU A 3 7.24 26.00 17.08
C LEU A 3 7.08 27.38 16.42
N ASN A 4 6.73 27.39 15.13
CA ASN A 4 6.37 28.60 14.40
C ASN A 4 4.88 28.94 14.66
N ILE A 5 4.64 29.63 15.76
CA ILE A 5 3.28 29.98 16.22
C ILE A 5 2.52 30.81 15.18
N GLU A 6 3.19 31.73 14.46
CA GLU A 6 2.53 32.56 13.45
C GLU A 6 2.03 31.77 12.25
N GLU A 7 2.79 30.77 11.81
CA GLU A 7 2.34 29.83 10.78
C GLU A 7 1.19 28.97 11.28
N LEU A 8 1.30 28.41 12.50
CA LEU A 8 0.27 27.58 13.11
C LEU A 8 -1.07 28.33 13.29
N LYS A 9 -1.03 29.61 13.68
CA LYS A 9 -2.22 30.47 13.76
C LYS A 9 -2.97 30.56 12.42
N LYS A 10 -2.28 30.52 11.29
CA LYS A 10 -2.91 30.50 9.95
C LYS A 10 -3.58 29.16 9.67
N LEU A 11 -2.95 28.05 10.06
CA LEU A 11 -3.47 26.69 9.84
C LEU A 11 -4.68 26.34 10.71
N ALA A 12 -4.79 26.95 11.89
CA ALA A 12 -5.94 26.73 12.78
C ALA A 12 -7.21 27.50 12.37
N LYS A 13 -7.08 28.50 11.48
CA LYS A 13 -8.22 29.27 10.97
C LYS A 13 -8.98 28.46 9.90
N GLY A 14 -10.26 28.22 10.13
CA GLY A 14 -11.13 27.52 9.18
C GLY A 14 -11.04 26.00 9.29
N GLN A 15 -10.83 25.32 8.16
CA GLN A 15 -10.65 23.85 8.13
C GLN A 15 -9.22 23.50 8.56
N HIS A 16 -9.05 22.45 9.36
CA HIS A 16 -7.72 21.97 9.78
C HIS A 16 -6.88 21.64 8.54
N SER A 17 -5.72 22.28 8.44
CA SER A 17 -4.74 22.06 7.38
C SER A 17 -3.46 21.48 7.95
N THR A 18 -2.74 20.69 7.16
CA THR A 18 -1.40 20.19 7.47
C THR A 18 -0.32 21.23 7.16
N GLY A 19 -0.66 22.34 6.49
CA GLY A 19 0.28 23.39 6.13
C GLY A 19 1.30 22.92 5.10
N ASN A 20 2.51 23.47 5.18
CA ASN A 20 3.57 23.16 4.24
C ASN A 20 4.44 21.98 4.70
N ILE A 21 3.80 20.86 5.05
CA ILE A 21 4.45 19.62 5.48
C ILE A 21 4.21 18.55 4.42
N HIS A 22 5.23 17.76 4.09
CA HIS A 22 5.09 16.62 3.18
C HIS A 22 3.95 15.70 3.60
N ASP A 23 3.12 15.31 2.63
CA ASP A 23 2.07 14.32 2.84
C ASP A 23 2.69 12.95 3.16
N ILE A 24 2.04 12.16 4.02
CA ILE A 24 2.48 10.81 4.37
C ILE A 24 1.48 9.71 4.00
N LEU A 25 0.26 10.10 3.62
CA LEU A 25 -0.80 9.20 3.19
C LEU A 25 -1.61 9.86 2.06
N PRO A 26 -2.10 9.09 1.07
CA PRO A 26 -2.81 9.64 -0.09
C PRO A 26 -4.30 9.92 0.18
N PHE A 27 -4.83 9.47 1.31
CA PHE A 27 -6.27 9.38 1.52
C PHE A 27 -6.88 10.73 1.92
N ARG A 28 -8.15 10.92 1.55
CA ARG A 28 -8.98 12.06 1.93
C ARG A 28 -10.30 11.53 2.45
N ALA A 29 -10.94 12.24 3.37
CA ALA A 29 -12.25 11.85 3.90
C ALA A 29 -13.33 11.66 2.81
N ASN A 30 -13.23 12.37 1.69
CA ASN A 30 -14.18 12.24 0.58
C ASN A 30 -13.97 10.96 -0.26
N ASP A 31 -12.84 10.27 -0.10
CA ASP A 31 -12.55 9.04 -0.84
C ASP A 31 -13.37 7.85 -0.33
N LYS A 32 -14.09 7.98 0.79
CA LYS A 32 -14.90 6.90 1.41
C LYS A 32 -15.89 6.20 0.46
N GLY A 33 -16.33 6.90 -0.59
CA GLY A 33 -17.28 6.39 -1.57
C GLY A 33 -16.63 5.56 -2.69
N ILE A 34 -15.31 5.63 -2.81
CA ILE A 34 -14.52 4.95 -3.83
C ILE A 34 -14.33 3.50 -3.39
N LYS A 35 -14.67 2.55 -4.25
CA LYS A 35 -14.60 1.12 -3.94
C LYS A 35 -13.61 0.46 -4.89
N VAL A 36 -12.51 -0.02 -4.34
CA VAL A 36 -11.51 -0.82 -5.09
C VAL A 36 -11.85 -2.32 -5.02
N ASN A 37 -12.45 -2.78 -3.90
CA ASN A 37 -12.94 -4.15 -3.70
C ASN A 37 -11.93 -5.26 -4.09
N GLY A 38 -10.64 -5.01 -3.93
CA GLY A 38 -9.59 -5.99 -4.20
C GLY A 38 -9.07 -6.03 -5.63
N ASP A 39 -9.56 -5.18 -6.53
CA ASP A 39 -9.02 -5.02 -7.89
C ASP A 39 -7.97 -3.89 -7.89
N PHE A 40 -6.71 -4.27 -7.70
CA PHE A 40 -5.57 -3.37 -7.63
C PHE A 40 -4.80 -3.30 -8.94
N LYS A 41 -5.26 -3.94 -10.02
CA LYS A 41 -4.52 -4.02 -11.29
C LYS A 41 -4.25 -2.66 -11.91
N ASN A 42 -5.24 -1.76 -11.93
CA ASN A 42 -5.08 -0.41 -12.47
C ASN A 42 -4.06 0.41 -11.66
N ILE A 43 -4.09 0.25 -10.33
CA ILE A 43 -3.16 0.92 -9.41
C ILE A 43 -1.75 0.36 -9.59
N LEU A 44 -1.62 -0.97 -9.69
CA LEU A 44 -0.36 -1.66 -9.94
C LEU A 44 0.23 -1.25 -11.29
N GLY A 45 -0.58 -1.17 -12.34
CA GLY A 45 -0.14 -0.72 -13.67
C GLY A 45 0.38 0.71 -13.67
N GLU A 46 -0.33 1.64 -13.01
CA GLU A 46 0.17 3.01 -12.84
C GLU A 46 1.44 3.04 -11.98
N PHE A 47 1.51 2.25 -10.90
CA PHE A 47 2.73 2.13 -10.10
C PHE A 47 3.92 1.65 -10.95
N SER A 48 3.74 0.60 -11.76
CA SER A 48 4.75 0.06 -12.67
C SER A 48 5.26 1.12 -13.66
N ARG A 49 4.36 1.94 -14.21
CA ARG A 49 4.73 3.06 -15.08
C ARG A 49 5.53 4.13 -14.35
N LEU A 50 5.10 4.52 -13.14
CA LEU A 50 5.77 5.55 -12.36
C LEU A 50 7.18 5.16 -11.95
N ILE A 51 7.42 3.90 -11.57
CA ILE A 51 8.78 3.41 -11.26
C ILE A 51 9.65 3.27 -12.52
N LYS A 52 9.04 3.04 -13.70
CA LYS A 52 9.72 3.05 -15.00
C LYS A 52 9.90 4.44 -15.61
N SER A 53 9.41 5.49 -14.95
CA SER A 53 9.35 6.86 -15.50
C SER A 53 8.68 6.94 -16.87
N SER A 54 7.58 6.19 -17.03
CA SER A 54 6.75 6.16 -18.24
C SER A 54 5.31 6.57 -17.95
N ALA A 55 4.54 6.82 -19.01
CA ALA A 55 3.11 7.07 -18.97
C ALA A 55 2.45 6.50 -20.24
N LEU A 56 1.16 6.17 -20.15
CA LEU A 56 0.37 5.78 -21.32
C LEU A 56 0.19 6.98 -22.26
N GLU A 57 0.25 6.72 -23.57
CA GLU A 57 -0.22 7.68 -24.56
C GLU A 57 -1.75 7.82 -24.53
N ASN A 58 -2.44 6.68 -24.46
CA ASN A 58 -3.89 6.59 -24.26
C ASN A 58 -4.20 5.88 -22.93
N GLU A 59 -4.80 6.60 -21.98
CA GLU A 59 -5.03 6.09 -20.61
C GLU A 59 -6.20 5.11 -20.51
N THR A 60 -7.10 5.05 -21.50
CA THR A 60 -8.31 4.20 -21.48
C THR A 60 -8.20 3.01 -22.42
N ALA A 61 -7.49 3.14 -23.54
CA ALA A 61 -7.31 2.09 -24.53
C ALA A 61 -5.83 1.92 -24.94
N PRO A 62 -4.97 1.46 -24.01
CA PRO A 62 -3.52 1.42 -24.19
C PRO A 62 -3.04 0.39 -25.23
N LEU A 63 -3.88 -0.59 -25.56
CA LEU A 63 -3.61 -1.63 -26.56
C LEU A 63 -4.06 -1.26 -27.98
N LEU A 64 -4.59 -0.04 -28.18
CA LEU A 64 -4.91 0.49 -29.51
C LEU A 64 -3.75 1.34 -30.02
N SER A 65 -3.29 1.06 -31.24
CA SER A 65 -2.33 1.89 -31.95
C SER A 65 -3.04 2.74 -33.00
N LYS A 66 -2.58 3.97 -33.22
CA LYS A 66 -3.04 4.80 -34.33
C LYS A 66 -2.22 4.47 -35.58
N GLU A 67 -2.87 4.01 -36.65
CA GLU A 67 -2.26 3.87 -37.98
C GLU A 67 -2.73 5.01 -38.88
N ASP A 68 -1.79 5.70 -39.54
CA ASP A 68 -2.08 6.68 -40.60
C ASP A 68 -2.49 5.92 -41.88
N THR A 69 -3.75 6.07 -42.31
CA THR A 69 -4.28 5.43 -43.52
C THR A 69 -4.25 6.33 -44.75
N GLY A 70 -3.71 7.55 -44.63
CA GLY A 70 -3.59 8.54 -45.72
C GLY A 70 -3.72 9.98 -45.21
N GLU A 71 -3.72 10.97 -46.13
CA GLU A 71 -3.52 12.41 -45.85
C GLU A 71 -4.47 13.05 -44.80
N TYR A 72 -5.57 12.41 -44.37
CA TYR A 72 -6.51 12.98 -43.40
C TYR A 72 -7.19 11.97 -42.43
N PHE A 73 -6.81 10.69 -42.39
CA PHE A 73 -7.49 9.69 -41.55
C PHE A 73 -6.50 8.86 -40.72
N THR A 74 -6.74 8.83 -39.41
CA THR A 74 -6.08 7.92 -38.47
C THR A 74 -7.11 6.89 -38.01
N GLU A 75 -6.81 5.61 -38.18
CA GLU A 75 -7.64 4.52 -37.64
C GLU A 75 -6.98 3.94 -36.38
N GLU A 76 -7.81 3.58 -35.39
CA GLU A 76 -7.36 2.84 -34.22
C GLU A 76 -7.39 1.34 -34.54
N VAL A 77 -6.23 0.70 -34.45
CA VAL A 77 -5.98 -0.69 -34.84
C VAL A 77 -5.51 -1.47 -33.62
N THR A 78 -5.95 -2.71 -33.46
CA THR A 78 -5.51 -3.54 -32.32
C THR A 78 -4.07 -4.00 -32.50
N ILE A 79 -3.38 -4.34 -31.41
CA ILE A 79 -2.05 -4.98 -31.49
C ILE A 79 -2.10 -6.29 -32.29
N GLY A 80 -3.20 -7.06 -32.16
CA GLY A 80 -3.39 -8.29 -32.92
C GLY A 80 -3.42 -8.04 -34.42
N GLU A 81 -4.14 -7.00 -34.85
CA GLU A 81 -4.17 -6.56 -36.25
C GLU A 81 -2.79 -6.09 -36.73
N LYS A 82 -2.11 -5.23 -35.95
CA LYS A 82 -0.76 -4.75 -36.28
C LYS A 82 0.23 -5.91 -36.47
N ILE A 83 0.27 -6.87 -35.55
CA ILE A 83 1.16 -8.04 -35.63
C ILE A 83 0.79 -8.90 -36.84
N SER A 84 -0.50 -9.18 -37.06
CA SER A 84 -0.95 -10.04 -38.16
C SER A 84 -0.60 -9.50 -39.55
N LYS A 85 -0.49 -8.18 -39.70
CA LYS A 85 -0.05 -7.52 -40.94
C LYS A 85 1.47 -7.64 -41.18
N GLN A 86 2.27 -7.76 -40.13
CA GLN A 86 3.74 -7.79 -40.22
C GLN A 86 4.30 -9.21 -40.33
N VAL A 87 3.54 -10.23 -39.93
CA VAL A 87 3.96 -11.63 -39.98
C VAL A 87 3.55 -12.27 -41.31
N THR A 88 4.51 -12.90 -41.99
CA THR A 88 4.24 -13.70 -43.19
C THR A 88 3.48 -14.97 -42.81
N VAL A 89 2.32 -15.18 -43.43
CA VAL A 89 1.46 -16.35 -43.25
C VAL A 89 1.08 -16.94 -44.61
N ASP A 90 0.59 -18.19 -44.62
CA ASP A 90 0.28 -18.93 -45.84
C ASP A 90 -0.94 -18.38 -46.60
N ASP A 91 -1.96 -17.89 -45.88
CA ASP A 91 -3.22 -17.38 -46.44
C ASP A 91 -3.95 -16.42 -45.48
N GLU A 92 -5.02 -15.76 -45.97
CA GLU A 92 -5.81 -14.80 -45.17
C GLU A 92 -6.48 -15.43 -43.95
N SER A 93 -6.92 -16.69 -44.02
CA SER A 93 -7.49 -17.40 -42.87
C SER A 93 -6.45 -17.58 -41.77
N SER A 94 -5.22 -17.95 -42.15
CA SER A 94 -4.09 -18.05 -41.22
C SER A 94 -3.76 -16.71 -40.56
N ARG A 95 -3.90 -15.59 -41.28
CA ARG A 95 -3.73 -14.24 -40.72
C ARG A 95 -4.82 -13.92 -39.68
N ASP A 96 -6.07 -14.21 -40.02
CA ASP A 96 -7.21 -14.01 -39.14
C ASP A 96 -7.09 -14.84 -37.85
N ASP A 97 -6.62 -16.08 -37.97
CA ASP A 97 -6.40 -16.97 -36.83
C ASP A 97 -5.25 -16.47 -35.94
N LEU A 98 -4.16 -15.95 -36.52
CA LEU A 98 -3.07 -15.32 -35.75
C LEU A 98 -3.56 -14.08 -34.98
N ARG A 99 -4.33 -13.20 -35.63
CA ARG A 99 -4.93 -12.02 -34.98
C ARG A 99 -5.77 -12.45 -33.78
N ARG A 100 -6.69 -13.40 -33.99
CA ARG A 100 -7.57 -13.93 -32.93
C ARG A 100 -6.77 -14.55 -31.80
N LEU A 101 -5.72 -15.31 -32.11
CA LEU A 101 -4.84 -15.92 -31.10
C LEU A 101 -4.21 -14.85 -30.20
N ILE A 102 -3.66 -13.79 -30.78
CA ILE A 102 -3.05 -12.69 -30.01
C ILE A 102 -4.08 -11.98 -29.13
N GLU A 103 -5.27 -11.72 -29.68
CA GLU A 103 -6.36 -11.10 -28.92
C GLU A 103 -6.81 -11.96 -27.73
N ILE A 104 -6.87 -13.29 -27.89
CA ILE A 104 -7.17 -14.24 -26.80
C ILE A 104 -6.06 -14.26 -25.75
N ILE A 105 -4.81 -14.15 -26.18
CA ILE A 105 -3.66 -14.18 -25.27
C ILE A 105 -3.63 -12.90 -24.42
N LEU A 106 -3.93 -11.76 -25.03
CA LEU A 106 -3.88 -10.44 -24.37
C LEU A 106 -5.18 -10.06 -23.66
N SER A 107 -6.33 -10.64 -24.03
CA SER A 107 -7.64 -10.25 -23.50
C SER A 107 -8.41 -11.44 -22.92
N ASP A 108 -9.03 -11.25 -21.75
CA ASP A 108 -10.00 -12.22 -21.26
C ASP A 108 -11.31 -12.09 -22.04
N ARG A 109 -11.74 -13.17 -22.72
CA ARG A 109 -12.97 -13.20 -23.54
C ARG A 109 -14.24 -12.88 -22.76
N LYS A 110 -14.22 -12.89 -21.43
CA LYS A 110 -15.41 -12.66 -20.60
C LYS A 110 -15.68 -11.19 -20.31
N GLU A 111 -14.68 -10.31 -20.37
CA GLU A 111 -14.83 -8.90 -20.03
C GLU A 111 -14.00 -8.04 -20.99
N ASN A 112 -14.69 -7.29 -21.86
CA ASN A 112 -14.06 -6.31 -22.74
C ASN A 112 -13.24 -5.33 -21.88
N ASN A 113 -11.91 -5.28 -22.10
CA ASN A 113 -10.88 -4.47 -21.43
C ASN A 113 -10.00 -5.13 -20.34
N ILE A 114 -10.17 -6.41 -20.02
CA ILE A 114 -9.20 -7.07 -19.11
C ILE A 114 -7.98 -7.54 -19.89
N ILE A 115 -6.84 -6.89 -19.62
CA ILE A 115 -5.53 -7.30 -20.14
C ILE A 115 -5.03 -8.50 -19.33
N ARG A 116 -4.72 -9.62 -19.99
CA ARG A 116 -4.10 -10.76 -19.32
C ARG A 116 -2.58 -10.54 -19.22
N PRO A 117 -1.99 -10.57 -18.01
CA PRO A 117 -0.56 -10.35 -17.87
C PRO A 117 0.18 -11.65 -18.26
N ILE A 118 0.77 -11.68 -19.45
CA ILE A 118 1.59 -12.81 -19.93
C ILE A 118 3.08 -12.65 -19.58
N HIS A 119 3.47 -11.44 -19.21
CA HIS A 119 4.82 -11.05 -18.84
C HIS A 119 4.75 -9.78 -17.98
N PRO A 120 5.65 -9.55 -17.00
CA PRO A 120 5.62 -8.37 -16.14
C PRO A 120 5.51 -7.04 -16.91
N HIS A 121 6.21 -6.90 -18.04
CA HIS A 121 6.13 -5.73 -18.92
C HIS A 121 4.69 -5.32 -19.30
N VAL A 122 3.76 -6.28 -19.41
CA VAL A 122 2.36 -6.03 -19.77
C VAL A 122 1.63 -5.18 -18.71
N PHE A 123 2.08 -5.19 -17.44
CA PHE A 123 1.51 -4.32 -16.41
C PHE A 123 1.62 -2.82 -16.75
N LEU A 124 2.62 -2.41 -17.53
CA LEU A 124 2.76 -1.03 -17.99
C LEU A 124 1.57 -0.57 -18.84
N TYR A 125 0.84 -1.50 -19.44
CA TYR A 125 -0.29 -1.25 -20.32
C TYR A 125 -1.64 -1.43 -19.64
N TYR A 126 -1.72 -1.70 -18.33
CA TYR A 126 -3.01 -1.74 -17.65
C TYR A 126 -3.69 -0.36 -17.69
N PRO A 127 -4.95 -0.28 -18.15
CA PRO A 127 -5.65 0.99 -18.26
C PRO A 127 -5.97 1.57 -16.88
N LEU A 128 -6.36 2.84 -16.88
CA LEU A 128 -7.01 3.44 -15.72
C LEU A 128 -8.51 3.38 -15.89
N SER A 129 -9.24 3.48 -14.79
CA SER A 129 -10.71 3.53 -14.83
C SER A 129 -11.21 4.73 -15.67
N ASP A 130 -12.33 4.54 -16.38
CA ASP A 130 -12.98 5.62 -17.13
C ASP A 130 -13.58 6.70 -16.22
N ASN A 131 -14.08 6.30 -15.04
CA ASN A 131 -14.66 7.21 -14.08
C ASN A 131 -13.57 8.13 -13.49
N LYS A 132 -13.71 9.44 -13.68
CA LYS A 132 -12.74 10.45 -13.23
C LYS A 132 -12.36 10.32 -11.74
N ASN A 133 -13.32 10.12 -10.84
CA ASN A 133 -13.03 10.05 -9.41
C ASN A 133 -12.24 8.78 -9.06
N GLN A 134 -12.58 7.66 -9.69
CA GLN A 134 -11.87 6.39 -9.53
C GLN A 134 -10.44 6.53 -10.08
N LYS A 135 -10.31 7.09 -11.28
CA LYS A 135 -9.03 7.35 -11.95
C LYS A 135 -8.09 8.24 -11.13
N ASP A 136 -8.61 9.35 -10.60
CA ASP A 136 -7.82 10.26 -9.76
C ASP A 136 -7.36 9.57 -8.48
N TYR A 137 -8.19 8.69 -7.91
CA TYR A 137 -7.81 7.86 -6.77
C TYR A 137 -6.74 6.84 -7.13
N GLU A 138 -6.88 6.12 -8.24
CA GLU A 138 -5.89 5.14 -8.72
C GLU A 138 -4.52 5.81 -8.91
N LYS A 139 -4.46 6.94 -9.64
CA LYS A 139 -3.23 7.71 -9.84
C LYS A 139 -2.60 8.15 -8.52
N LYS A 140 -3.42 8.59 -7.58
CA LYS A 140 -2.97 9.10 -6.28
C LYS A 140 -2.41 7.97 -5.39
N VAL A 141 -3.07 6.81 -5.34
CA VAL A 141 -2.59 5.65 -4.58
C VAL A 141 -1.35 5.04 -5.24
N ALA A 142 -1.28 5.01 -6.57
CA ALA A 142 -0.10 4.55 -7.30
C ALA A 142 1.12 5.47 -7.07
N GLN A 143 0.91 6.79 -7.08
CA GLN A 143 1.96 7.75 -6.72
C GLN A 143 2.45 7.53 -5.29
N PHE A 144 1.54 7.33 -4.34
CA PHE A 144 1.91 6.97 -2.98
C PHE A 144 2.73 5.69 -2.94
N ALA A 145 2.26 4.62 -3.58
CA ALA A 145 2.97 3.35 -3.66
C ALA A 145 4.39 3.52 -4.23
N LYS A 146 4.55 4.32 -5.30
CA LYS A 146 5.86 4.61 -5.90
C LYS A 146 6.77 5.35 -4.92
N ASP A 147 6.24 6.35 -4.22
CA ASP A 147 7.03 7.17 -3.30
C ASP A 147 7.46 6.41 -2.04
N ILE A 148 6.65 5.45 -1.57
CA ILE A 148 6.92 4.64 -0.38
C ILE A 148 7.57 3.29 -0.71
N LEU A 149 6.88 2.40 -1.43
CA LEU A 149 7.35 1.05 -1.72
C LEU A 149 8.48 1.06 -2.77
N GLY A 150 8.42 2.01 -3.71
CA GLY A 150 9.46 2.26 -4.70
C GLY A 150 10.65 3.09 -4.21
N TYR A 151 10.65 3.50 -2.94
CA TYR A 151 11.62 4.46 -2.40
C TYR A 151 13.07 3.97 -2.56
N ASN A 152 13.89 4.79 -3.25
CA ASN A 152 15.32 4.59 -3.48
C ASN A 152 15.71 3.18 -3.96
N ASN A 153 14.88 2.54 -4.80
CA ASN A 153 15.16 1.20 -5.30
C ASN A 153 14.90 1.05 -6.81
N ASP A 154 15.93 1.34 -7.59
CA ASP A 154 15.88 1.24 -9.05
C ASP A 154 15.72 -0.20 -9.56
N LYS A 155 16.00 -1.23 -8.72
CA LYS A 155 15.90 -2.64 -9.13
C LYS A 155 14.45 -3.05 -9.38
N LEU A 156 13.48 -2.42 -8.72
CA LEU A 156 12.07 -2.71 -8.95
C LEU A 156 11.65 -2.41 -10.39
N SER A 157 12.17 -1.33 -10.96
CA SER A 157 11.85 -0.94 -12.33
C SER A 157 12.29 -2.02 -13.33
N LYS A 158 13.41 -2.69 -13.07
CA LYS A 158 13.98 -3.74 -13.93
C LYS A 158 13.11 -4.99 -14.05
N VAL A 159 12.22 -5.22 -13.08
CA VAL A 159 11.25 -6.33 -13.15
C VAL A 159 10.33 -6.23 -14.37
N PHE A 160 10.10 -5.00 -14.85
CA PHE A 160 9.22 -4.70 -15.98
C PHE A 160 9.97 -4.58 -17.31
N ASP A 161 11.28 -4.85 -17.35
CA ASP A 161 12.05 -4.87 -18.60
C ASP A 161 11.70 -6.12 -19.41
N LYS A 162 11.77 -6.02 -20.74
CA LYS A 162 11.61 -7.17 -21.64
C LYS A 162 12.80 -8.11 -21.46
N SER A 163 12.57 -9.43 -21.35
CA SER A 163 13.65 -10.40 -21.17
C SER A 163 14.04 -11.05 -22.50
N GLU A 164 15.30 -11.47 -22.65
CA GLU A 164 15.75 -12.18 -23.87
C GLU A 164 15.35 -13.67 -23.88
N GLU A 165 14.96 -14.22 -22.75
CA GLU A 165 14.60 -15.65 -22.56
C GLU A 165 13.12 -15.94 -22.84
N ASP A 166 12.35 -14.95 -23.31
CA ASP A 166 10.93 -15.10 -23.59
C ASP A 166 10.65 -15.95 -24.83
N ASP A 167 9.53 -16.68 -24.79
CA ASP A 167 9.00 -17.42 -25.94
C ASP A 167 8.81 -16.49 -27.15
N LEU A 168 9.01 -17.00 -28.37
CA LEU A 168 8.93 -16.24 -29.61
C LEU A 168 7.63 -15.44 -29.72
N LEU A 169 6.49 -16.02 -29.33
CA LEU A 169 5.19 -15.36 -29.39
C LEU A 169 5.07 -14.23 -28.37
N ILE A 170 5.57 -14.45 -27.14
CA ILE A 170 5.61 -13.40 -26.11
C ILE A 170 6.51 -12.26 -26.57
N LYS A 171 7.71 -12.56 -27.07
CA LYS A 171 8.63 -11.57 -27.59
C LYS A 171 8.01 -10.74 -28.73
N LEU A 172 7.37 -11.42 -29.68
CA LEU A 172 6.64 -10.78 -30.78
C LEU A 172 5.59 -9.80 -30.24
N ILE A 173 4.77 -10.23 -29.28
CA ILE A 173 3.75 -9.37 -28.66
C ILE A 173 4.40 -8.17 -27.95
N LEU A 174 5.42 -8.40 -27.12
CA LEU A 174 6.10 -7.36 -26.36
C LEU A 174 6.75 -6.32 -27.29
N ASP A 175 7.31 -6.72 -28.42
CA ASP A 175 7.94 -5.81 -29.38
C ASP A 175 6.95 -4.87 -30.08
N HIS A 176 5.68 -5.24 -30.14
CA HIS A 176 4.62 -4.38 -30.70
C HIS A 176 3.91 -3.51 -29.66
N LEU A 177 4.25 -3.67 -28.38
CA LEU A 177 3.80 -2.79 -27.30
C LEU A 177 4.70 -1.53 -27.25
N GLU A 178 4.29 -0.47 -27.95
CA GLU A 178 5.08 0.76 -28.16
C GLU A 178 4.43 2.04 -27.58
N ASN A 179 3.19 1.97 -27.09
CA ASN A 179 2.35 3.12 -26.72
C ASN A 179 2.68 3.75 -25.34
N LEU A 180 3.97 3.88 -25.03
CA LEU A 180 4.48 4.49 -23.79
C LEU A 180 5.33 5.72 -24.10
N LYS A 181 5.04 6.81 -23.38
CA LYS A 181 5.85 8.03 -23.40
C LYS A 181 6.67 8.18 -22.13
N ASN A 182 7.79 8.87 -22.21
CA ASN A 182 8.60 9.21 -21.03
C ASN A 182 7.85 10.21 -20.15
N SER A 183 7.82 9.96 -18.85
CA SER A 183 7.19 10.82 -17.86
C SER A 183 7.85 10.61 -16.49
N SER A 184 8.61 11.60 -16.03
CA SER A 184 9.17 11.60 -14.68
C SER A 184 8.28 12.39 -13.73
N LYS A 185 7.86 11.76 -12.63
CA LYS A 185 7.17 12.42 -11.51
C LYS A 185 8.06 12.36 -10.26
N GLY A 186 8.28 13.52 -9.67
CA GLY A 186 8.96 13.65 -8.37
C GLY A 186 8.18 12.97 -7.25
N ASN A 187 8.82 12.83 -6.10
CA ASN A 187 8.15 12.28 -4.92
C ASN A 187 7.21 13.34 -4.33
N LYS A 188 6.02 12.89 -3.94
CA LYS A 188 4.99 13.68 -3.25
C LYS A 188 4.82 13.25 -1.79
N TYR A 189 5.01 11.95 -1.52
CA TYR A 189 4.81 11.39 -0.19
C TYR A 189 6.13 11.09 0.51
N GLN A 190 6.22 11.40 1.80
CA GLN A 190 7.38 11.08 2.62
C GLN A 190 7.32 9.64 3.14
N ALA A 191 8.38 8.86 2.87
CA ALA A 191 8.55 7.51 3.40
C ALA A 191 8.99 7.53 4.87
N LEU A 192 8.23 6.84 5.75
CA LEU A 192 8.54 6.75 7.19
C LEU A 192 8.93 5.34 7.67
N ASN A 193 8.24 4.28 7.24
CA ASN A 193 8.47 2.92 7.74
C ASN A 193 9.43 2.12 6.83
N SER A 194 10.74 2.30 7.05
CA SER A 194 11.81 1.68 6.25
C SER A 194 11.80 0.16 6.29
N ASN A 195 11.41 -0.45 7.41
CA ASN A 195 11.38 -1.91 7.56
C ASN A 195 10.33 -2.54 6.65
N VAL A 196 9.10 -2.00 6.62
CA VAL A 196 8.05 -2.48 5.72
C VAL A 196 8.43 -2.27 4.25
N ILE A 197 9.03 -1.12 3.93
CA ILE A 197 9.49 -0.80 2.56
C ILE A 197 10.54 -1.80 2.09
N THR A 198 11.56 -2.05 2.92
CA THR A 198 12.66 -2.98 2.60
C THR A 198 12.12 -4.40 2.40
N MET A 199 11.18 -4.81 3.25
CA MET A 199 10.56 -6.13 3.17
C MET A 199 9.74 -6.31 1.88
N PHE A 200 8.92 -5.31 1.51
CA PHE A 200 8.22 -5.31 0.22
C PHE A 200 9.21 -5.46 -0.93
N GLN A 201 10.27 -4.65 -0.94
CA GLN A 201 11.24 -4.64 -2.03
C GLN A 201 11.95 -6.00 -2.19
N GLN A 202 12.29 -6.65 -1.09
CA GLN A 202 12.88 -7.98 -1.09
C GLN A 202 11.89 -9.02 -1.61
N ASP A 203 10.66 -9.04 -1.07
CA ASP A 203 9.63 -9.99 -1.45
C ASP A 203 9.21 -9.84 -2.92
N PHE A 204 9.05 -8.60 -3.40
CA PHE A 204 8.70 -8.29 -4.78
C PHE A 204 9.78 -8.77 -5.76
N ILE A 205 11.06 -8.50 -5.46
CA ILE A 205 12.19 -8.97 -6.28
C ILE A 205 12.35 -10.50 -6.20
N PHE A 206 12.00 -11.11 -5.07
CA PHE A 206 12.06 -12.55 -4.91
C PHE A 206 11.01 -13.23 -5.79
N ILE A 207 9.74 -12.85 -5.70
CA ILE A 207 8.68 -13.47 -6.51
C ILE A 207 8.86 -13.17 -8.00
N SER A 208 9.44 -12.02 -8.38
CA SER A 208 9.67 -11.68 -9.80
C SER A 208 10.63 -12.61 -10.54
N ARG A 209 11.40 -13.44 -9.80
CA ARG A 209 12.28 -14.46 -10.40
C ARG A 209 11.49 -15.69 -10.87
N HIS A 210 10.23 -15.83 -10.45
CA HIS A 210 9.35 -16.95 -10.79
C HIS A 210 8.16 -16.39 -11.57
N ARG A 211 8.29 -16.31 -12.91
CA ARG A 211 7.35 -15.56 -13.77
C ARG A 211 5.88 -15.90 -13.53
N GLU A 212 5.51 -17.18 -13.55
CA GLU A 212 4.11 -17.61 -13.36
C GLU A 212 3.57 -17.19 -11.99
N PHE A 213 4.32 -17.49 -10.93
CA PHE A 213 3.96 -17.11 -9.57
C PHE A 213 3.86 -15.58 -9.38
N PHE A 214 4.74 -14.82 -10.03
CA PHE A 214 4.66 -13.36 -10.03
C PHE A 214 3.36 -12.89 -10.67
N LEU A 215 3.02 -13.38 -11.85
CA LEU A 215 1.82 -12.97 -12.58
C LEU A 215 0.54 -13.30 -11.80
N ASP A 216 0.54 -14.42 -11.08
CA ASP A 216 -0.60 -14.88 -10.27
C ASP A 216 -0.75 -14.11 -8.94
N HIS A 217 0.35 -13.65 -8.32
CA HIS A 217 0.30 -13.14 -6.95
C HIS A 217 0.81 -11.71 -6.74
N VAL A 218 1.37 -11.04 -7.74
CA VAL A 218 1.94 -9.68 -7.58
C VAL A 218 0.88 -8.67 -7.15
N GLU A 219 -0.35 -8.77 -7.66
CA GLU A 219 -1.45 -7.89 -7.28
C GLU A 219 -1.78 -8.03 -5.79
N LEU A 220 -1.92 -9.27 -5.33
CA LEU A 220 -2.21 -9.59 -3.94
C LEU A 220 -1.07 -9.16 -3.00
N LEU A 221 0.19 -9.38 -3.41
CA LEU A 221 1.38 -8.89 -2.70
C LEU A 221 1.36 -7.37 -2.58
N PHE A 222 1.13 -6.68 -3.68
CA PHE A 222 1.14 -5.23 -3.77
C PHE A 222 0.05 -4.61 -2.88
N GLN A 223 -1.18 -5.12 -2.98
CA GLN A 223 -2.28 -4.69 -2.14
C GLN A 223 -1.99 -4.96 -0.65
N TYR A 224 -1.43 -6.13 -0.33
CA TYR A 224 -1.07 -6.48 1.04
C TYR A 224 -0.09 -5.47 1.63
N TYR A 225 1.00 -5.18 0.92
CA TYR A 225 2.04 -4.29 1.44
C TYR A 225 1.58 -2.82 1.56
N LEU A 226 0.67 -2.36 0.69
CA LEU A 226 0.01 -1.07 0.88
C LEU A 226 -0.82 -1.03 2.17
N PHE A 227 -1.67 -2.03 2.38
CA PHE A 227 -2.46 -2.14 3.60
C PHE A 227 -1.58 -2.27 4.84
N PHE A 228 -0.55 -3.12 4.78
CA PHE A 228 0.36 -3.38 5.88
C PHE A 228 1.09 -2.10 6.29
N TYR A 229 1.64 -1.36 5.32
CA TYR A 229 2.29 -0.07 5.56
C TYR A 229 1.36 0.94 6.25
N VAL A 230 0.15 1.13 5.72
CA VAL A 230 -0.84 2.06 6.29
C VAL A 230 -1.23 1.66 7.72
N SER A 231 -1.40 0.37 7.96
CA SER A 231 -1.72 -0.16 9.29
C SER A 231 -0.59 0.06 10.28
N GLN A 232 0.65 -0.20 9.90
CA GLN A 232 1.81 0.05 10.76
C GLN A 232 1.95 1.53 11.10
N LEU A 233 1.71 2.45 10.15
CA LEU A 233 1.70 3.89 10.46
C LEU A 233 0.61 4.25 11.47
N ALA A 234 -0.62 3.81 11.25
CA ALA A 234 -1.73 4.10 12.15
C ALA A 234 -1.48 3.56 13.57
N LEU A 235 -0.95 2.33 13.68
CA LEU A 235 -0.58 1.70 14.95
C LEU A 235 0.55 2.44 15.67
N ASN A 236 1.55 2.94 14.93
CA ASN A 236 2.62 3.75 15.50
C ASN A 236 2.10 5.09 16.01
N PHE A 237 1.31 5.80 15.21
CA PHE A 237 0.76 7.10 15.60
C PHE A 237 -0.15 7.02 16.83
N HIS A 238 -0.95 5.96 16.93
CA HIS A 238 -1.80 5.72 18.09
C HIS A 238 -1.02 5.58 19.40
N ARG A 239 0.26 5.20 19.34
CA ARG A 239 1.15 5.03 20.49
C ARG A 239 1.96 6.28 20.83
N PHE A 240 1.73 7.41 20.14
CA PHE A 240 2.46 8.66 20.35
C PHE A 240 3.99 8.47 20.28
N ASP A 241 4.72 8.98 21.25
CA ASP A 241 6.18 8.90 21.40
C ASP A 241 6.69 7.46 21.65
N LYS A 242 5.81 6.55 22.07
CA LYS A 242 6.11 5.12 22.19
C LYS A 242 5.96 4.35 20.88
N GLY A 243 5.50 5.00 19.81
CA GLY A 243 5.49 4.43 18.47
C GLY A 243 6.91 4.28 17.96
N ASP A 244 7.29 3.07 17.53
CA ASP A 244 8.57 2.80 16.91
C ASP A 244 8.36 2.25 15.49
N HIS A 245 8.70 3.07 14.50
CA HIS A 245 8.60 2.72 13.09
C HIS A 245 9.55 1.58 12.67
N ASN A 246 10.47 1.15 13.54
CA ASN A 246 11.30 -0.03 13.32
C ASN A 246 10.65 -1.33 13.85
N THR A 247 9.65 -1.22 14.71
CA THR A 247 8.97 -2.40 15.29
C THR A 247 7.73 -2.72 14.49
N ILE A 248 7.59 -3.99 14.10
CA ILE A 248 6.37 -4.50 13.46
C ILE A 248 5.36 -4.89 14.53
N PHE A 249 4.12 -4.43 14.35
CA PHE A 249 2.96 -4.82 15.14
C PHE A 249 2.12 -5.80 14.33
N PRO A 250 2.30 -7.12 14.52
CA PRO A 250 1.59 -8.10 13.71
C PRO A 250 0.12 -8.16 14.12
N LEU A 251 -0.76 -8.17 13.13
CA LEU A 251 -2.21 -8.17 13.34
C LEU A 251 -2.73 -9.60 13.38
N TYR A 252 -3.76 -9.86 14.18
CA TYR A 252 -4.37 -11.19 14.25
C TYR A 252 -5.35 -11.42 13.09
N TYR A 253 -5.11 -12.50 12.34
CA TYR A 253 -5.98 -12.95 11.25
C TYR A 253 -6.75 -14.20 11.65
N GLY A 254 -7.94 -14.37 11.05
CA GLY A 254 -8.58 -15.67 10.93
C GLY A 254 -8.39 -16.28 9.54
N LEU A 255 -8.81 -17.54 9.37
CA LEU A 255 -8.69 -18.30 8.12
C LEU A 255 -10.05 -18.50 7.46
N ASP A 256 -10.09 -18.55 6.13
CA ASP A 256 -11.36 -18.75 5.43
C ASP A 256 -12.05 -20.07 5.73
N TRP A 257 -11.26 -21.11 5.96
CA TRP A 257 -11.70 -22.48 6.24
C TRP A 257 -11.80 -22.79 7.74
N GLU A 258 -11.79 -21.77 8.61
CA GLU A 258 -12.00 -21.95 10.04
C GLU A 258 -13.25 -21.24 10.57
N THR A 259 -13.74 -21.75 11.71
CA THR A 259 -14.82 -21.12 12.48
C THR A 259 -14.24 -20.25 13.59
N LEU A 260 -14.66 -18.99 13.64
CA LEU A 260 -14.23 -18.03 14.66
C LEU A 260 -15.29 -17.86 15.75
N SER A 261 -14.83 -17.59 16.98
CA SER A 261 -15.66 -17.27 18.14
C SER A 261 -15.29 -15.90 18.71
N LYS A 262 -16.17 -15.30 19.52
CA LYS A 262 -15.97 -13.96 20.13
C LYS A 262 -14.70 -13.83 20.97
N ARG A 263 -14.15 -14.94 21.47
CA ARG A 263 -12.97 -14.96 22.36
C ARG A 263 -11.66 -15.13 21.61
N ARG A 264 -11.69 -15.35 20.28
CA ARG A 264 -10.47 -15.50 19.46
C ARG A 264 -9.72 -14.16 19.42
N PRO A 265 -8.38 -14.15 19.57
CA PRO A 265 -7.58 -12.94 19.44
C PRO A 265 -7.84 -12.13 18.16
N SER A 266 -8.10 -12.79 17.02
CA SER A 266 -8.48 -12.13 15.76
C SER A 266 -9.76 -11.28 15.81
N ILE A 267 -10.56 -11.42 16.87
CA ILE A 267 -11.79 -10.67 17.12
C ILE A 267 -11.67 -9.72 18.32
N SER A 268 -11.07 -10.18 19.42
CA SER A 268 -11.10 -9.47 20.70
C SER A 268 -9.79 -8.78 21.10
N ASP A 269 -8.66 -9.14 20.50
CA ASP A 269 -7.36 -8.59 20.88
C ASP A 269 -7.18 -7.13 20.46
N SER A 270 -6.30 -6.40 21.16
CA SER A 270 -5.81 -5.06 20.79
C SER A 270 -5.30 -4.95 19.35
N LEU A 271 -4.74 -6.04 18.80
CA LEU A 271 -4.22 -6.15 17.44
C LEU A 271 -5.21 -6.83 16.47
N SER A 272 -6.50 -6.87 16.82
CA SER A 272 -7.59 -7.30 15.93
C SER A 272 -8.02 -6.18 14.96
N TYR A 273 -8.72 -6.56 13.89
CA TYR A 273 -9.33 -5.62 12.96
C TYR A 273 -10.24 -4.58 13.66
N LYS A 274 -11.02 -5.02 14.65
CA LYS A 274 -11.97 -4.15 15.34
C LYS A 274 -11.26 -2.94 15.97
N ASN A 275 -10.14 -3.20 16.65
CA ASN A 275 -9.35 -2.14 17.28
C ASN A 275 -8.58 -1.32 16.24
N LEU A 276 -8.02 -1.95 15.21
CA LEU A 276 -7.39 -1.23 14.09
C LEU A 276 -8.34 -0.23 13.44
N ARG A 277 -9.60 -0.63 13.24
CA ARG A 277 -10.67 0.22 12.71
C ARG A 277 -10.97 1.43 13.59
N ASP A 278 -10.95 1.26 14.91
CA ASP A 278 -11.10 2.39 15.83
C ASP A 278 -9.88 3.31 15.82
N ILE A 279 -8.67 2.74 15.67
CA ILE A 279 -7.41 3.50 15.51
C ILE A 279 -7.43 4.35 14.23
N TYR A 280 -7.92 3.79 13.10
CA TYR A 280 -8.04 4.50 11.83
C TYR A 280 -8.87 5.79 11.93
N LYS A 281 -9.89 5.82 12.78
CA LYS A 281 -10.71 7.03 13.02
C LYS A 281 -9.88 8.16 13.63
N SER A 282 -8.91 7.84 14.48
CA SER A 282 -8.02 8.84 15.09
C SER A 282 -6.77 9.16 14.27
N THR A 283 -6.44 8.36 13.26
CA THR A 283 -5.26 8.57 12.42
C THR A 283 -5.25 9.97 11.77
N PHE A 284 -6.42 10.46 11.34
CA PHE A 284 -6.55 11.82 10.80
C PHE A 284 -6.04 12.88 11.79
N VAL A 285 -6.49 12.80 13.04
CA VAL A 285 -6.10 13.73 14.11
C VAL A 285 -4.60 13.65 14.39
N HIS A 286 -4.03 12.44 14.42
CA HIS A 286 -2.59 12.25 14.63
C HIS A 286 -1.75 12.84 13.50
N ILE A 287 -2.19 12.73 12.24
CA ILE A 287 -1.48 13.35 11.10
C ILE A 287 -1.44 14.86 11.29
N HIS A 288 -2.59 15.49 11.55
CA HIS A 288 -2.65 16.94 11.76
C HIS A 288 -1.86 17.40 12.98
N CYS A 289 -1.90 16.64 14.07
CA CYS A 289 -1.14 16.93 15.29
C CYS A 289 0.37 16.91 14.99
N GLN A 290 0.89 15.83 14.40
CA GLN A 290 2.30 15.72 14.03
C GLN A 290 2.72 16.74 12.97
N SER A 291 1.87 17.02 11.98
CA SER A 291 2.11 18.09 11.00
C SER A 291 2.26 19.44 11.70
N GLN A 292 1.39 19.80 12.64
CA GLN A 292 1.56 21.05 13.40
C GLN A 292 2.85 21.05 14.22
N LEU A 293 3.18 19.95 14.89
CA LEU A 293 4.43 19.82 15.64
C LEU A 293 5.69 19.87 14.75
N SER A 294 5.53 19.60 13.45
CA SER A 294 6.61 19.68 12.45
C SER A 294 6.91 21.11 11.98
N HIS A 295 6.08 22.11 12.31
CA HIS A 295 6.33 23.52 11.96
C HIS A 295 7.31 24.16 12.96
N LEU A 296 8.57 23.80 12.85
CA LEU A 296 9.65 24.29 13.70
C LEU A 296 10.30 25.55 13.08
N LEU A 297 10.84 26.44 13.90
CA LEU A 297 11.54 27.68 13.48
C LEU A 297 12.99 27.45 13.02
N LYS A 298 13.52 26.23 13.02
CA LYS A 298 14.94 25.95 12.71
C LYS A 298 15.17 26.02 11.18
N ASN A 299 16.14 26.85 10.76
CA ASN A 299 16.63 27.02 9.37
C ASN A 299 15.52 27.21 8.32
N GLU A 300 14.97 28.43 8.26
CA GLU A 300 14.20 28.97 7.12
C GLU A 300 15.08 29.09 5.85
N ILE A 301 15.68 27.99 5.41
CA ILE A 301 16.01 27.85 4.00
C ILE A 301 14.68 27.57 3.30
N ASP A 302 14.49 28.25 2.19
CA ASP A 302 13.31 28.34 1.33
C ASP A 302 12.90 26.96 0.73
N VAL A 303 12.66 25.97 1.59
CA VAL A 303 12.24 24.62 1.18
C VAL A 303 10.75 24.69 0.91
N LYS A 304 10.37 24.35 -0.33
CA LYS A 304 8.98 24.38 -0.79
C LYS A 304 8.03 23.53 0.05
N GLU A 305 8.51 22.48 0.73
CA GLU A 305 7.76 21.62 1.66
C GLU A 305 8.68 21.17 2.81
N LYS A 306 8.20 21.20 4.05
CA LYS A 306 8.95 20.78 5.25
C LYS A 306 8.75 19.29 5.53
N ARG A 307 9.74 18.67 6.17
CA ARG A 307 9.69 17.25 6.58
C ARG A 307 8.60 17.04 7.63
N PHE A 308 7.80 15.98 7.45
CA PHE A 308 6.91 15.46 8.50
C PHE A 308 7.76 14.81 9.60
N GLN A 309 7.63 15.30 10.83
CA GLN A 309 8.24 14.74 12.01
C GLN A 309 7.22 13.88 12.74
N THR A 310 7.53 12.60 12.91
CA THR A 310 6.73 11.75 13.80
C THR A 310 6.93 12.17 15.25
N TYR A 311 6.06 11.71 16.15
CA TYR A 311 6.26 11.98 17.59
C TYR A 311 7.63 11.50 18.07
N LYS A 312 8.09 10.34 17.59
CA LYS A 312 9.41 9.80 17.92
C LYS A 312 10.53 10.64 17.31
N ASP A 313 10.45 10.98 16.01
CA ASP A 313 11.45 11.85 15.36
C ASP A 313 11.60 13.17 16.12
N LEU A 314 10.48 13.76 16.55
CA LEU A 314 10.46 15.00 17.30
C LEU A 314 11.18 14.85 18.66
N MET A 315 10.94 13.76 19.38
CA MET A 315 11.62 13.50 20.65
C MET A 315 13.12 13.24 20.48
N GLU A 316 13.52 12.60 19.38
CA GLU A 316 14.93 12.38 19.02
C GLU A 316 15.61 13.68 18.56
N LEU A 317 14.89 14.58 17.90
CA LEU A 317 15.39 15.90 17.52
C LEU A 317 15.58 16.83 18.72
N LEU A 318 14.81 16.64 19.78
CA LEU A 318 14.88 17.41 21.03
C LEU A 318 15.84 16.72 22.02
N ASP A 319 17.12 16.60 21.66
CA ASP A 319 18.11 15.90 22.49
C ASP A 319 18.61 16.76 23.66
N GLU A 320 18.73 18.08 23.45
CA GLU A 320 19.21 19.02 24.46
C GLU A 320 18.10 19.51 25.41
N GLU A 321 18.40 19.59 26.71
CA GLU A 321 17.47 20.08 27.74
C GLU A 321 16.95 21.50 27.48
N GLU A 322 17.80 22.38 26.93
CA GLU A 322 17.37 23.73 26.55
C GLU A 322 16.37 23.70 25.39
N GLU A 323 16.65 22.89 24.36
CA GLU A 323 15.74 22.73 23.22
C GLU A 323 14.38 22.15 23.66
N ARG A 324 14.39 21.18 24.58
CA ARG A 324 13.17 20.61 25.19
C ARG A 324 12.36 21.67 25.93
N ARG A 325 13.01 22.48 26.77
CA ARG A 325 12.35 23.53 27.55
C ARG A 325 11.73 24.59 26.64
N GLU A 326 12.48 25.05 25.65
CA GLU A 326 12.01 26.01 24.67
C GLU A 326 10.83 25.47 23.85
N PHE A 327 10.92 24.20 23.43
CA PHE A 327 9.86 23.54 22.67
C PHE A 327 8.58 23.45 23.49
N LEU A 328 8.68 22.93 24.73
CA LEU A 328 7.55 22.82 25.65
C LEU A 328 6.90 24.19 25.93
N GLN A 329 7.71 25.23 26.14
CA GLN A 329 7.20 26.59 26.33
C GLN A 329 6.38 27.04 25.11
N SER A 330 6.93 26.87 23.89
CA SER A 330 6.22 27.24 22.67
C SER A 330 4.98 26.38 22.41
N LEU A 331 5.00 25.10 22.79
CA LEU A 331 3.84 24.21 22.67
C LEU A 331 2.74 24.55 23.67
N ASN A 332 3.08 24.91 24.91
CA ASN A 332 2.11 25.43 25.88
C ASN A 332 1.45 26.74 25.42
N GLU A 333 2.24 27.65 24.83
CA GLU A 333 1.70 28.85 24.18
C GLU A 333 0.76 28.48 23.03
N TRP A 334 1.16 27.51 22.19
CA TRP A 334 0.33 27.05 21.08
C TRP A 334 -0.99 26.46 21.56
N LEU A 335 -0.98 25.63 22.60
CA LEU A 335 -2.20 25.04 23.20
C LEU A 335 -3.21 26.12 23.57
N GLN A 336 -2.75 27.20 24.20
CA GLN A 336 -3.61 28.34 24.55
C GLN A 336 -4.16 29.02 23.29
N LYS A 337 -3.29 29.35 22.33
CA LYS A 337 -3.69 30.04 21.09
C LYS A 337 -4.62 29.20 20.23
N TYR A 338 -4.44 27.89 20.21
CA TYR A 338 -5.32 26.97 19.51
C TYR A 338 -6.75 27.06 20.04
N CYS A 339 -6.93 26.95 21.36
CA CYS A 339 -8.24 27.10 22.00
C CYS A 339 -8.87 28.47 21.74
N GLU A 340 -8.08 29.56 21.84
CA GLU A 340 -8.55 30.93 21.55
C GLU A 340 -9.08 31.07 20.12
N ILE A 341 -8.40 30.45 19.13
CA ILE A 341 -8.79 30.53 17.71
C ILE A 341 -10.01 29.66 17.41
N ARG A 342 -10.06 28.46 18.00
CA ARG A 342 -11.11 27.47 17.72
C ARG A 342 -12.41 27.79 18.45
N GLY A 343 -12.34 28.27 19.69
CA GLY A 343 -13.49 28.69 20.50
C GLY A 343 -14.44 27.57 20.94
N ASP A 344 -14.28 26.35 20.41
CA ASP A 344 -15.09 25.14 20.69
C ASP A 344 -14.42 24.18 21.69
N VAL A 345 -13.22 24.53 22.19
CA VAL A 345 -12.45 23.75 23.17
C VAL A 345 -11.92 24.66 24.27
N THR A 346 -12.03 24.22 25.52
CA THR A 346 -11.58 24.99 26.70
C THR A 346 -10.11 24.74 26.99
N TYR A 347 -9.33 25.80 27.23
CA TYR A 347 -7.94 25.71 27.64
C TYR A 347 -7.82 25.34 29.11
N GLU A 348 -7.21 24.19 29.42
CA GLU A 348 -7.05 23.65 30.77
C GLU A 348 -5.67 23.98 31.38
N GLY A 349 -5.04 25.10 30.99
CA GLY A 349 -3.73 25.51 31.52
C GLY A 349 -2.52 24.81 30.87
N PRO A 350 -1.28 25.24 31.21
CA PRO A 350 -0.05 24.63 30.71
C PRO A 350 0.24 23.29 31.39
N VAL A 351 1.16 22.53 30.82
CA VAL A 351 1.63 21.24 31.37
C VAL A 351 3.16 21.21 31.48
N GLU A 352 3.68 20.27 32.25
CA GLU A 352 5.10 20.23 32.64
C GLU A 352 5.97 19.35 31.73
N THR A 353 5.36 18.48 30.91
CA THR A 353 6.10 17.60 30.00
C THR A 353 5.63 17.73 28.55
N ILE A 354 6.57 17.49 27.61
CA ILE A 354 6.27 17.50 26.18
C ILE A 354 5.22 16.45 25.83
N GLN A 355 5.31 15.25 26.42
CA GLN A 355 4.34 14.18 26.19
C GLN A 355 2.92 14.62 26.57
N GLN A 356 2.74 15.19 27.77
CA GLN A 356 1.45 15.72 28.21
C GLN A 356 0.95 16.81 27.25
N ALA A 357 1.84 17.67 26.76
CA ALA A 357 1.47 18.76 25.88
C ALA A 357 1.02 18.26 24.50
N ILE A 358 1.67 17.22 23.97
CA ILE A 358 1.30 16.54 22.72
C ILE A 358 -0.06 15.84 22.86
N GLU A 359 -0.26 15.09 23.94
CA GLU A 359 -1.53 14.40 24.21
C GLU A 359 -2.69 15.41 24.36
N LYS A 360 -2.42 16.54 25.03
CA LYS A 360 -3.38 17.65 25.18
C LYS A 360 -3.71 18.30 23.84
N LEU A 361 -2.72 18.55 22.99
CA LEU A 361 -2.93 19.07 21.64
C LEU A 361 -3.80 18.11 20.81
N PHE A 362 -3.49 16.81 20.86
CA PHE A 362 -4.29 15.78 20.20
C PHE A 362 -5.73 15.78 20.70
N HIS A 363 -5.95 15.88 22.01
CA HIS A 363 -7.30 15.95 22.59
C HIS A 363 -8.06 17.18 22.09
N TYR A 364 -7.45 18.36 22.13
CA TYR A 364 -8.07 19.58 21.63
C TYR A 364 -8.42 19.50 20.13
N MET A 365 -7.52 18.94 19.32
CA MET A 365 -7.80 18.72 17.89
C MET A 365 -8.95 17.75 17.69
N ARG A 366 -8.94 16.61 18.39
CA ARG A 366 -9.99 15.60 18.30
C ARG A 366 -11.37 16.18 18.65
N THR A 367 -11.44 17.04 19.66
CA THR A 367 -12.69 17.67 20.08
C THR A 367 -13.19 18.70 19.08
N SER A 368 -12.30 19.51 18.48
CA SER A 368 -12.69 20.54 17.50
C SER A 368 -12.90 20.02 16.08
N MET A 369 -12.36 18.83 15.75
CA MET A 369 -12.52 18.22 14.42
C MET A 369 -13.87 17.54 14.28
N SER A 370 -14.44 17.61 13.06
CA SER A 370 -15.68 16.91 12.75
C SER A 370 -15.52 15.39 12.90
N THR A 371 -16.33 14.79 13.77
CA THR A 371 -16.39 13.33 13.96
C THR A 371 -16.65 12.61 12.65
N SER A 372 -17.56 13.14 11.82
CA SER A 372 -17.88 12.52 10.53
C SER A 372 -16.70 12.56 9.55
N VAL A 373 -15.89 13.63 9.55
CA VAL A 373 -14.67 13.71 8.72
C VAL A 373 -13.65 12.68 9.17
N CYS A 374 -13.41 12.55 10.48
CA CYS A 374 -12.49 11.57 11.05
C CYS A 374 -12.93 10.13 10.74
N GLU A 375 -14.21 9.81 10.90
CA GLU A 375 -14.76 8.49 10.54
C GLU A 375 -14.68 8.21 9.05
N ASN A 376 -14.94 9.21 8.20
CA ASN A 376 -14.86 9.06 6.76
C ASN A 376 -13.42 8.84 6.30
N TYR A 377 -12.45 9.53 6.90
CA TYR A 377 -11.03 9.30 6.66
C TYR A 377 -10.62 7.88 7.06
N GLY A 378 -11.05 7.41 8.24
CA GLY A 378 -10.79 6.04 8.69
C GLY A 378 -11.33 5.00 7.69
N LYS A 379 -12.55 5.20 7.18
CA LYS A 379 -13.12 4.33 6.12
C LYS A 379 -12.28 4.36 4.84
N SER A 380 -11.71 5.50 4.46
CA SER A 380 -10.82 5.58 3.30
C SER A 380 -9.53 4.77 3.47
N LEU A 381 -9.03 4.60 4.71
CA LEU A 381 -7.91 3.69 4.99
C LEU A 381 -8.35 2.21 4.86
N GLU A 382 -9.55 1.88 5.37
CA GLU A 382 -10.11 0.52 5.28
C GLU A 382 -10.34 0.06 3.83
N ASN A 383 -10.53 0.98 2.89
CA ASN A 383 -10.80 0.67 1.47
C ASN A 383 -9.75 -0.23 0.83
N ILE A 384 -8.47 -0.14 1.23
CA ILE A 384 -7.39 -1.00 0.70
C ILE A 384 -7.59 -2.47 1.11
N MET A 385 -8.31 -2.72 2.21
CA MET A 385 -8.46 -4.05 2.79
C MET A 385 -9.66 -4.82 2.23
N HIS A 386 -10.67 -4.09 1.73
CA HIS A 386 -11.89 -4.69 1.19
C HIS A 386 -11.60 -5.55 -0.04
N GLY A 387 -12.33 -6.66 -0.17
CA GLY A 387 -12.17 -7.62 -1.26
C GLY A 387 -11.19 -8.76 -0.95
N GLN A 388 -10.06 -8.46 -0.32
CA GLN A 388 -8.99 -9.46 -0.09
C GLN A 388 -8.81 -9.86 1.38
N PHE A 389 -8.69 -8.90 2.31
CA PHE A 389 -8.23 -9.18 3.68
C PHE A 389 -9.32 -9.06 4.74
N LEU A 390 -10.55 -8.71 4.34
CA LEU A 390 -11.68 -8.58 5.25
C LEU A 390 -12.78 -9.58 4.95
N LYS A 391 -13.24 -10.29 5.98
CA LYS A 391 -14.39 -11.18 5.89
C LYS A 391 -15.46 -10.83 6.90
N PHE A 392 -16.71 -10.74 6.45
CA PHE A 392 -17.85 -10.59 7.33
C PHE A 392 -18.18 -11.93 8.01
N ARG A 393 -18.26 -11.92 9.35
CA ARG A 393 -18.45 -13.11 10.20
C ARG A 393 -19.76 -13.01 11.01
N GLY A 394 -20.84 -12.56 10.36
CA GLY A 394 -22.17 -12.47 10.97
C GLY A 394 -22.18 -11.52 12.17
N SER A 395 -22.64 -12.01 13.33
CA SER A 395 -22.72 -11.22 14.57
C SER A 395 -21.37 -10.74 15.11
N LEU A 396 -20.25 -11.29 14.62
CA LEU A 396 -18.90 -10.84 14.98
C LEU A 396 -18.47 -9.58 14.21
N GLY A 397 -19.20 -9.21 13.15
CA GLY A 397 -18.80 -8.15 12.24
C GLY A 397 -17.68 -8.60 11.29
N TYR A 398 -16.92 -7.65 10.77
CA TYR A 398 -15.75 -7.93 9.95
C TYR A 398 -14.56 -8.36 10.79
N SER A 399 -13.73 -9.24 10.26
CA SER A 399 -12.42 -9.60 10.80
C SER A 399 -11.37 -9.62 9.69
N LEU A 400 -10.11 -9.46 10.08
CA LEU A 400 -9.00 -9.78 9.21
C LEU A 400 -9.03 -11.27 8.86
N ASN A 401 -8.75 -11.58 7.60
CA ASN A 401 -8.96 -12.89 7.04
C ASN A 401 -7.86 -13.27 6.04
N ILE A 402 -7.51 -14.55 6.02
CA ILE A 402 -6.56 -15.15 5.10
C ILE A 402 -7.25 -16.22 4.26
N THR A 403 -7.15 -16.05 2.95
CA THR A 403 -7.52 -17.03 1.92
C THR A 403 -6.41 -18.07 1.78
N GLN A 404 -6.71 -19.21 1.14
CA GLN A 404 -5.67 -20.20 0.83
C GLN A 404 -4.62 -19.61 -0.13
N GLU A 405 -5.06 -18.84 -1.11
CA GLU A 405 -4.19 -18.14 -2.05
C GLU A 405 -3.20 -17.20 -1.35
N PHE A 406 -3.68 -16.37 -0.42
CA PHE A 406 -2.80 -15.50 0.34
C PHE A 406 -1.85 -16.29 1.24
N LEU A 407 -2.31 -17.40 1.83
CA LEU A 407 -1.45 -18.30 2.61
C LEU A 407 -0.30 -18.88 1.77
N ILE A 408 -0.60 -19.32 0.54
CA ILE A 408 0.41 -19.80 -0.42
C ILE A 408 1.42 -18.70 -0.71
N LEU A 409 0.96 -17.47 -1.02
CA LEU A 409 1.84 -16.32 -1.22
C LEU A 409 2.78 -16.12 -0.03
N VAL A 410 2.25 -15.94 1.19
CA VAL A 410 3.11 -15.69 2.35
C VAL A 410 3.98 -16.88 2.75
N THR A 411 3.61 -18.10 2.35
CA THR A 411 4.43 -19.30 2.52
C THR A 411 5.65 -19.29 1.61
N ALA A 412 5.50 -18.93 0.32
CA ALA A 412 6.65 -18.70 -0.56
C ALA A 412 7.56 -17.60 0.00
N LEU A 413 6.98 -16.49 0.46
CA LEU A 413 7.74 -15.39 1.02
C LEU A 413 8.45 -15.76 2.32
N ALA A 414 7.90 -16.67 3.13
CA ALA A 414 8.58 -17.12 4.35
C ALA A 414 9.83 -17.95 4.06
N THR A 415 9.85 -18.73 2.97
CA THR A 415 11.01 -19.57 2.65
C THR A 415 12.13 -18.81 1.96
N GLN A 416 11.86 -17.70 1.25
CA GLN A 416 12.88 -16.86 0.58
C GLN A 416 13.91 -17.66 -0.25
N GLY A 417 13.48 -18.71 -0.93
CA GLY A 417 14.35 -19.58 -1.74
C GLY A 417 15.20 -20.57 -0.93
N LYS A 418 15.06 -20.63 0.40
CA LYS A 418 15.58 -21.75 1.20
C LYS A 418 14.79 -23.00 0.86
N THR A 419 15.45 -24.16 0.75
CA THR A 419 14.79 -25.44 0.47
C THR A 419 13.72 -25.80 1.49
N LYS A 420 13.95 -25.47 2.77
CA LYS A 420 12.98 -25.57 3.86
C LYS A 420 13.38 -24.72 5.06
N ILE A 421 12.40 -24.41 5.90
CA ILE A 421 12.58 -23.73 7.18
C ILE A 421 11.87 -24.50 8.29
N THR A 422 12.25 -24.28 9.55
CA THR A 422 11.52 -24.90 10.68
C THR A 422 10.13 -24.32 10.80
N LEU A 423 9.16 -25.07 11.33
CA LEU A 423 7.80 -24.56 11.55
C LEU A 423 7.77 -23.32 12.47
N LYS A 424 8.67 -23.25 13.45
CA LYS A 424 8.85 -22.07 14.31
C LYS A 424 9.32 -20.85 13.53
N GLU A 425 10.30 -21.03 12.65
CA GLU A 425 10.80 -19.96 11.77
C GLU A 425 9.73 -19.52 10.78
N TYR A 426 8.96 -20.44 10.21
CA TYR A 426 7.83 -20.13 9.34
C TYR A 426 6.83 -19.16 9.98
N PHE A 427 6.31 -19.47 11.17
CA PHE A 427 5.38 -18.55 11.84
C PHE A 427 6.04 -17.23 12.24
N LYS A 428 7.34 -17.23 12.59
CA LYS A 428 8.08 -16.01 12.85
C LYS A 428 8.21 -15.12 11.60
N GLU A 429 8.44 -15.71 10.43
CA GLU A 429 8.52 -14.99 9.16
C GLU A 429 7.17 -14.39 8.74
N LEU A 430 6.06 -15.05 9.09
CA LEU A 430 4.71 -14.48 8.94
C LEU A 430 4.49 -13.29 9.89
N GLU A 431 4.88 -13.45 11.16
CA GLU A 431 4.77 -12.37 12.16
C GLU A 431 5.64 -11.16 11.78
N ASN A 432 6.85 -11.37 11.25
CA ASN A 432 7.69 -10.30 10.69
C ASN A 432 6.98 -9.54 9.56
N ARG A 433 6.19 -10.24 8.74
CA ARG A 433 5.35 -9.66 7.69
C ARG A 433 4.04 -9.09 8.20
N GLY A 434 3.81 -9.06 9.51
CA GLY A 434 2.62 -8.51 10.13
C GLY A 434 1.43 -9.47 10.24
N VAL A 435 1.63 -10.76 9.95
CA VAL A 435 0.58 -11.78 9.97
C VAL A 435 0.70 -12.63 11.22
N GLN A 436 -0.22 -12.44 12.17
CA GLN A 436 -0.29 -13.21 13.41
C GLN A 436 -1.47 -14.15 13.44
N PHE A 437 -1.26 -15.31 14.08
CA PHE A 437 -2.27 -16.33 14.31
C PHE A 437 -2.27 -16.77 15.76
N ASP A 438 -3.45 -17.13 16.26
CA ASP A 438 -3.56 -17.90 17.50
C ASP A 438 -3.27 -19.39 17.26
N GLN A 439 -3.17 -20.16 18.34
CA GLN A 439 -2.79 -21.57 18.29
C GLN A 439 -3.73 -22.40 17.40
N TYR A 440 -5.03 -22.14 17.42
CA TYR A 440 -5.99 -22.90 16.62
C TYR A 440 -5.84 -22.60 15.13
N SER A 441 -5.66 -21.33 14.75
CA SER A 441 -5.36 -20.98 13.35
C SER A 441 -4.03 -21.59 12.91
N LYS A 442 -3.00 -21.62 13.78
CA LYS A 442 -1.71 -22.26 13.48
C LYS A 442 -1.89 -23.75 13.18
N GLU A 443 -2.70 -24.48 13.94
CA GLU A 443 -3.05 -25.88 13.67
C GLU A 443 -3.74 -26.04 12.31
N LYS A 444 -4.73 -25.19 11.99
CA LYS A 444 -5.42 -25.23 10.69
C LYS A 444 -4.55 -24.89 9.49
N ILE A 445 -3.49 -24.11 9.68
CA ILE A 445 -2.47 -23.86 8.66
C ILE A 445 -1.60 -25.10 8.48
N ILE A 446 -1.16 -25.73 9.56
CA ILE A 446 -0.35 -26.96 9.51
C ILE A 446 -1.14 -28.06 8.79
N ASP A 447 -2.41 -28.28 9.13
CA ASP A 447 -3.30 -29.25 8.48
C ASP A 447 -3.36 -29.02 6.95
N LEU A 448 -3.54 -27.77 6.52
CA LEU A 448 -3.61 -27.41 5.11
C LEU A 448 -2.27 -27.65 4.41
N LEU A 449 -1.16 -27.17 4.98
CA LEU A 449 0.18 -27.34 4.40
C LEU A 449 0.58 -28.82 4.32
N ASP A 450 0.18 -29.65 5.29
CA ASP A 450 0.40 -31.11 5.26
C ASP A 450 -0.41 -31.75 4.14
N SER A 451 -1.67 -31.32 3.93
CA SER A 451 -2.54 -31.85 2.88
C SER A 451 -2.04 -31.61 1.45
N ILE A 452 -1.28 -30.53 1.24
CA ILE A 452 -0.62 -30.20 -0.04
C ILE A 452 0.86 -30.59 -0.05
N ASN A 453 1.29 -31.45 0.88
CA ASN A 453 2.63 -32.00 0.97
C ASN A 453 3.73 -30.93 1.04
N ILE A 454 3.51 -29.85 1.77
CA ILE A 454 4.53 -28.83 2.08
C ILE A 454 5.24 -29.13 3.40
N ILE A 455 4.58 -29.83 4.33
CA ILE A 455 5.17 -30.21 5.62
C ILE A 455 6.07 -31.46 5.45
N GLU A 456 7.27 -31.41 6.03
CA GLU A 456 8.17 -32.56 6.18
C GLU A 456 8.32 -32.90 7.67
N LYS A 457 7.93 -34.12 8.06
CA LYS A 457 8.02 -34.64 9.44
C LYS A 457 9.30 -35.47 9.57
N LYS A 458 10.23 -35.07 10.44
CA LYS A 458 11.53 -35.78 10.64
C LYS A 458 11.58 -36.72 11.85
N SER A 459 10.51 -36.79 12.66
CA SER A 459 10.43 -37.65 13.83
C SER A 459 9.08 -38.33 13.87
N ASP A 460 9.06 -39.63 14.20
CA ASP A 460 7.83 -40.38 14.51
C ASP A 460 7.08 -39.77 15.72
N SER A 461 7.75 -38.94 16.54
CA SER A 461 7.16 -38.18 17.65
C SER A 461 6.46 -36.87 17.23
N GLY A 462 6.68 -36.40 15.99
CA GLY A 462 6.11 -35.14 15.48
C GLY A 462 6.80 -33.85 15.92
N ASP A 463 7.87 -33.92 16.74
CA ASP A 463 8.51 -32.73 17.36
C ASP A 463 9.34 -31.86 16.40
N ALA A 464 9.79 -32.43 15.27
CA ALA A 464 10.58 -31.70 14.28
C ALA A 464 9.84 -31.65 12.94
N GLN A 465 9.15 -30.53 12.71
CA GLN A 465 8.42 -30.23 11.47
C GLN A 465 9.08 -29.09 10.70
N TYR A 466 9.17 -29.25 9.38
CA TYR A 466 9.72 -28.27 8.45
C TYR A 466 8.71 -27.92 7.37
N VAL A 467 8.75 -26.67 6.90
CA VAL A 467 7.97 -26.17 5.78
C VAL A 467 8.89 -26.10 4.57
N LYS A 468 8.56 -26.83 3.50
CA LYS A 468 9.31 -26.85 2.22
C LYS A 468 9.05 -25.58 1.40
N SER A 469 10.02 -25.17 0.58
CA SER A 469 9.78 -24.16 -0.46
C SER A 469 8.70 -24.63 -1.42
N ILE A 470 7.90 -23.68 -1.90
CA ILE A 470 6.93 -23.89 -2.99
C ILE A 470 7.35 -23.25 -4.31
N LEU A 471 8.45 -22.48 -4.30
CA LEU A 471 9.09 -21.86 -5.46
C LEU A 471 10.44 -22.49 -5.74
#